data_AF-T2JW00-F1
#
_entry.id   AF-T2JW00-F1
#
_cell.length_a   1.000
_cell.length_b   1.000
_cell.length_c   1.000
_cell.angle_alpha   90.00
_cell.angle_beta   90.00
_cell.angle_gamma   90.00
#
_symmetry.space_group_name_H-M   'P 1'
#
loop_
_entity.id
_entity.type
_entity.pdbx_description
1 polymer ?
#
loop_
_entity_poly.entity_id
_entity_poly.type
_entity_poly.pdbx_seq_one_letter_code
_entity_poly.pdbx_strand_id
1 'polypeptide(L)'
;MFWYDGWLNKSINIEHEYFSHAIIGFPYAAYIIFRRNCGKWQKLGNTIHPLGGFLLALGLAFYITGTRELVSLSFPIVIAGIMVWLKGIPGLKLNWFPWLLIFLGTPNSVPYLITPYTLPLQKFIAWVAWVLLQLLGVSTRVDEIYLYVNDIPVEVAPYCAGLKMLFTSLYVTLLLLDWTGNLQNKRRVITLLTSAITISVTANIIRNTLLACFSW
;
A
#
# COMPACT_ATOMS: atom_id res chain seq x y z
N MET A 1 18.35 7.62 -13.29
CA MET A 1 18.18 7.17 -11.90
C MET A 1 17.44 5.84 -11.93
N PHE A 2 18.06 4.75 -11.48
CA PHE A 2 17.55 3.39 -11.64
C PHE A 2 16.59 3.01 -10.52
N TRP A 3 15.65 2.08 -10.77
CA TRP A 3 14.65 1.63 -9.79
C TRP A 3 15.26 1.14 -8.47
N TYR A 4 16.42 0.48 -8.52
CA TYR A 4 17.11 -0.01 -7.33
C TYR A 4 17.74 1.10 -6.48
N ASP A 5 18.06 2.24 -7.09
CA ASP A 5 18.74 3.38 -6.46
C ASP A 5 17.79 4.08 -5.47
N GLY A 6 16.49 4.04 -5.79
CA GLY A 6 15.38 4.40 -4.90
C GLY A 6 15.23 3.51 -3.66
N TRP A 7 15.92 2.38 -3.62
CA TRP A 7 15.75 1.38 -2.57
C TRP A 7 17.01 1.20 -1.74
N LEU A 8 18.17 1.18 -2.39
CA LEU A 8 19.47 0.94 -1.75
C LEU A 8 20.10 2.21 -1.17
N ASN A 9 19.96 3.35 -1.84
CA ASN A 9 20.68 4.56 -1.44
C ASN A 9 19.89 5.46 -0.48
N LYS A 10 18.66 5.07 -0.08
CA LYS A 10 17.83 5.75 0.94
C LYS A 10 17.78 7.29 0.79
N SER A 11 17.95 7.79 -0.43
CA SER A 11 18.11 9.20 -0.78
C SER A 11 16.77 9.88 -1.09
N ILE A 12 15.65 9.34 -0.61
CA ILE A 12 14.35 9.65 -1.17
C ILE A 12 13.32 10.08 -0.13
N ASN A 13 12.70 11.20 -0.51
CA ASN A 13 11.47 11.82 -0.08
C ASN A 13 10.39 10.87 0.49
N ILE A 14 9.52 11.48 1.28
CA ILE A 14 8.43 11.00 2.15
C ILE A 14 7.55 9.86 1.53
N GLU A 15 7.56 9.69 0.21
CA GLU A 15 6.77 8.70 -0.54
C GLU A 15 7.22 7.24 -0.29
N HIS A 16 8.52 6.98 -0.14
CA HIS A 16 9.03 5.61 0.11
C HIS A 16 8.58 5.04 1.44
N GLU A 17 8.20 5.93 2.36
CA GLU A 17 7.79 5.54 3.68
C GLU A 17 6.49 4.71 3.65
N TYR A 18 5.59 5.00 2.71
CA TYR A 18 4.33 4.28 2.54
C TYR A 18 4.53 2.85 2.01
N PHE A 19 5.56 2.61 1.20
CA PHE A 19 5.77 1.35 0.48
C PHE A 19 6.80 0.42 1.14
N SER A 20 7.20 0.67 2.38
CA SER A 20 8.16 -0.17 3.12
C SER A 20 7.75 -1.65 3.18
N HIS A 21 6.45 -1.94 3.12
CA HIS A 21 5.90 -3.30 3.09
C HIS A 21 6.27 -4.10 1.81
N ALA A 22 6.75 -3.42 0.77
CA ALA A 22 7.24 -4.05 -0.45
C ALA A 22 8.53 -4.89 -0.23
N ILE A 23 9.30 -4.66 0.86
CA ILE A 23 10.42 -5.55 1.30
C ILE A 23 9.93 -6.99 1.34
N ILE A 24 8.76 -7.21 1.93
CA ILE A 24 8.20 -8.54 2.17
C ILE A 24 7.35 -8.96 0.96
N GLY A 25 6.71 -7.98 0.33
CA GLY A 25 5.86 -8.16 -0.82
C GLY A 25 6.52 -8.80 -2.03
N PHE A 26 7.67 -8.28 -2.47
CA PHE A 26 8.33 -8.76 -3.69
C PHE A 26 8.89 -10.17 -3.57
N PRO A 27 9.60 -10.55 -2.48
CA PRO A 27 10.02 -11.95 -2.29
C PRO A 27 8.84 -12.92 -2.22
N TYR A 28 7.74 -12.52 -1.56
CA TYR A 28 6.54 -13.36 -1.50
C TYR A 28 5.87 -13.52 -2.86
N ALA A 29 5.78 -12.44 -3.65
CA ALA A 29 5.28 -12.50 -5.03
C ALA A 29 6.16 -13.41 -5.90
N ALA A 30 7.49 -13.31 -5.80
CA ALA A 30 8.42 -14.19 -6.49
C ALA A 30 8.23 -15.65 -6.06
N TYR A 31 8.07 -15.92 -4.76
CA TYR A 31 7.80 -17.26 -4.24
C TYR A 31 6.52 -17.87 -4.84
N ILE A 32 5.44 -17.09 -4.94
CA ILE A 32 4.20 -17.57 -5.57
C ILE A 32 4.43 -17.92 -7.04
N ILE A 33 5.09 -17.04 -7.80
CA ILE A 33 5.33 -17.24 -9.23
C ILE A 33 6.19 -18.49 -9.48
N PHE A 34 7.34 -18.58 -8.81
CA PHE A 34 8.34 -19.61 -9.09
C PHE A 34 8.08 -20.94 -8.38
N ARG A 35 7.44 -20.93 -7.20
CA ARG A 35 7.28 -22.15 -6.39
C ARG A 35 5.87 -22.71 -6.44
N ARG A 36 4.85 -21.85 -6.32
CA ARG A 36 3.43 -22.28 -6.30
C ARG A 36 2.84 -22.40 -7.70
N ASN A 37 3.15 -21.45 -8.58
CA ASN A 37 2.52 -21.33 -9.89
C ASN A 37 3.35 -21.94 -11.04
N CYS A 38 4.63 -22.26 -10.83
CA CYS A 38 5.52 -22.80 -11.87
C CYS A 38 4.96 -24.05 -12.57
N GLY A 39 4.44 -25.02 -11.82
CA GLY A 39 3.83 -26.22 -12.42
C GLY A 39 2.57 -25.93 -13.23
N LYS A 40 1.78 -24.91 -12.87
CA LYS A 40 0.61 -24.47 -13.64
C LYS A 40 1.03 -23.63 -14.86
N TRP A 41 2.09 -22.85 -14.72
CA TRP A 41 2.70 -22.05 -15.77
C TRP A 41 3.22 -22.93 -16.92
N GLN A 42 3.87 -24.03 -16.59
CA GLN A 42 4.36 -24.99 -17.59
C GLN A 42 3.23 -25.66 -18.37
N LYS A 43 2.06 -25.89 -17.74
CA LYS A 43 0.89 -26.49 -18.39
C LYS A 43 0.14 -25.54 -19.33
N LEU A 44 0.31 -24.23 -19.18
CA LEU A 44 -0.29 -23.25 -20.08
C LEU A 44 0.39 -23.32 -21.47
N GLY A 45 -0.39 -23.22 -22.54
CA GLY A 45 0.17 -23.10 -23.89
C GLY A 45 1.00 -21.82 -24.04
N ASN A 46 2.13 -21.91 -24.74
CA ASN A 46 2.87 -20.73 -25.15
C ASN A 46 2.08 -20.00 -26.22
N THR A 47 1.72 -18.75 -25.95
CA THR A 47 0.99 -17.90 -26.90
C THR A 47 1.61 -16.52 -26.87
N ILE A 48 2.05 -16.04 -28.03
CA ILE A 48 2.58 -14.69 -28.18
C ILE A 48 1.39 -13.77 -28.40
N HIS A 49 1.05 -12.98 -27.38
CA HIS A 49 -0.07 -12.06 -27.45
C HIS A 49 0.44 -10.64 -27.76
N PRO A 50 -0.05 -9.95 -28.81
CA PRO A 50 0.45 -8.62 -29.22
C PRO A 50 0.30 -7.57 -28.12
N LEU A 51 -0.73 -7.71 -27.28
CA LEU A 51 -0.93 -6.89 -26.08
C LEU A 51 0.27 -6.94 -25.13
N GLY A 52 0.96 -8.07 -25.00
CA GLY A 52 2.19 -8.17 -24.20
C GLY A 52 3.30 -7.28 -24.76
N GLY A 53 3.43 -7.20 -26.08
CA GLY A 53 4.42 -6.35 -26.76
C GLY A 53 4.10 -4.88 -26.57
N PHE A 54 2.82 -4.51 -26.63
CA PHE A 54 2.38 -3.15 -26.30
C PHE A 54 2.70 -2.78 -24.85
N LEU A 55 2.42 -3.66 -23.87
CA LEU A 55 2.78 -3.40 -22.46
C LEU A 55 4.29 -3.28 -22.26
N LEU A 56 5.09 -4.11 -22.94
CA LEU A 56 6.56 -4.03 -22.88
C LEU A 56 7.07 -2.70 -23.45
N ALA A 57 6.53 -2.27 -24.61
CA ALA A 57 6.88 -0.99 -25.22
C ALA A 57 6.46 0.19 -24.32
N LEU A 58 5.28 0.12 -23.70
CA LEU A 58 4.79 1.14 -22.77
C LEU A 58 5.66 1.21 -21.51
N GLY A 59 6.02 0.06 -20.94
CA GLY A 59 6.91 -0.02 -19.79
C GLY A 59 8.30 0.56 -20.10
N LEU A 60 8.83 0.26 -21.30
CA LEU A 60 10.10 0.82 -21.75
C LEU A 60 10.01 2.34 -21.97
N ALA A 61 8.92 2.83 -22.57
CA ALA A 61 8.70 4.27 -22.72
C ALA A 61 8.68 4.97 -21.35
N PHE A 62 7.96 4.42 -20.37
CA PHE A 62 7.88 4.96 -19.01
C PHE A 62 9.23 4.93 -18.29
N TYR A 63 10.03 3.90 -18.53
CA TYR A 63 11.39 3.80 -18.00
C TYR A 63 12.32 4.89 -18.56
N ILE A 64 12.18 5.23 -19.84
CA ILE A 64 13.03 6.23 -20.51
C ILE A 64 12.64 7.67 -20.13
N THR A 65 11.37 7.93 -19.81
CA THR A 65 10.89 9.27 -19.42
C THR A 65 11.63 9.87 -18.21
N GLY A 66 12.23 9.03 -17.36
CA GLY A 66 13.17 9.46 -16.31
C GLY A 66 12.53 10.09 -15.06
N THR A 67 11.20 10.25 -15.01
CA THR A 67 10.50 10.64 -13.78
C THR A 67 10.37 9.43 -12.84
N ARG A 68 10.59 9.64 -11.54
CA ARG A 68 10.61 8.54 -10.54
C ARG A 68 9.32 7.72 -10.52
N GLU A 69 8.16 8.35 -10.67
CA GLU A 69 6.87 7.68 -10.69
C GLU A 69 6.69 6.77 -11.91
N LEU A 70 6.98 7.27 -13.11
CA LEU A 70 6.87 6.50 -14.35
C LEU A 70 7.88 5.36 -14.38
N VAL A 71 9.10 5.61 -13.92
CA VAL A 71 10.14 4.57 -13.79
C VAL A 71 9.69 3.51 -12.78
N SER A 72 9.05 3.87 -11.67
CA SER A 72 8.54 2.90 -10.70
C SER A 72 7.40 2.08 -11.30
N LEU A 73 6.43 2.72 -11.95
CA LEU A 73 5.32 2.07 -12.65
C LEU A 73 5.75 1.18 -13.81
N SER A 74 6.91 1.43 -14.43
CA SER A 74 7.43 0.57 -15.49
C SER A 74 7.65 -0.87 -15.01
N PHE A 75 8.02 -1.08 -13.74
CA PHE A 75 8.32 -2.39 -13.20
C PHE A 75 7.11 -3.35 -13.22
N PRO A 76 5.96 -3.05 -12.59
CA PRO A 76 4.78 -3.90 -12.69
C PRO A 76 4.23 -4.01 -14.11
N ILE A 77 4.36 -2.96 -14.94
CA ILE A 77 3.91 -2.97 -16.34
C ILE A 77 4.74 -3.95 -17.18
N VAL A 78 6.06 -3.91 -17.06
CA VAL A 78 6.97 -4.84 -17.76
C VAL A 78 6.70 -6.27 -17.32
N ILE A 79 6.51 -6.53 -16.02
CA ILE A 79 6.19 -7.87 -15.52
C ILE A 79 4.86 -8.38 -16.12
N ALA A 80 3.81 -7.56 -16.15
CA ALA A 80 2.57 -7.92 -16.83
C ALA A 80 2.78 -8.16 -18.33
N GLY A 81 3.57 -7.32 -19.00
CA GLY A 81 3.95 -7.46 -20.40
C GLY A 81 4.63 -8.80 -20.68
N ILE A 82 5.63 -9.18 -19.89
CA ILE A 82 6.32 -10.49 -19.99
C ILE A 82 5.32 -11.63 -19.80
N MET A 83 4.46 -11.55 -18.78
CA MET A 83 3.49 -12.62 -18.51
C MET A 83 2.50 -12.83 -19.66
N VAL A 84 1.99 -11.73 -20.23
CA VAL A 84 1.07 -11.75 -21.36
C VAL A 84 1.78 -12.11 -22.66
N TRP A 85 3.03 -11.73 -22.85
CA TRP A 85 3.80 -12.08 -24.04
C TRP A 85 4.11 -13.57 -24.12
N LEU A 86 4.39 -14.22 -23.00
CA LEU A 86 4.78 -15.64 -22.98
C LEU A 86 3.59 -16.61 -22.98
N LYS A 87 2.52 -16.27 -22.25
CA LYS A 87 1.38 -17.17 -21.98
C LYS A 87 0.02 -16.52 -22.23
N GLY A 88 -0.02 -15.31 -22.79
CA GLY A 88 -1.25 -14.56 -22.99
C GLY A 88 -1.95 -14.13 -21.71
N ILE A 89 -3.23 -13.76 -21.86
CA ILE A 89 -4.13 -13.42 -20.75
C ILE A 89 -4.22 -14.54 -19.68
N PRO A 90 -4.21 -15.85 -20.02
CA PRO A 90 -4.19 -16.92 -19.03
C PRO A 90 -2.97 -16.88 -18.09
N GLY A 91 -1.79 -16.47 -18.60
CA GLY A 91 -0.60 -16.28 -17.78
C GLY A 91 -0.76 -15.18 -16.74
N LEU A 92 -1.32 -14.05 -17.15
CA LEU A 92 -1.61 -12.95 -16.23
C LEU A 92 -2.71 -13.32 -15.22
N LYS A 93 -3.75 -14.06 -15.63
CA LYS A 93 -4.79 -14.55 -14.72
C LYS A 93 -4.22 -15.49 -13.65
N LEU A 94 -3.29 -16.37 -14.02
CA LEU A 94 -2.63 -17.28 -13.08
C LEU A 94 -1.80 -16.51 -12.03
N ASN A 95 -1.11 -15.45 -12.46
CA ASN A 95 -0.23 -14.64 -11.62
C ASN A 95 -0.84 -13.28 -11.24
N TRP A 96 -2.17 -13.14 -11.30
CA TRP A 96 -2.84 -11.86 -11.01
C TRP A 96 -2.57 -11.39 -9.59
N PHE A 97 -2.64 -12.30 -8.62
CA PHE A 97 -2.41 -11.97 -7.22
C PHE A 97 -0.96 -11.54 -6.91
N PRO A 98 0.10 -12.29 -7.29
CA PRO A 98 1.46 -11.82 -7.09
C PRO A 98 1.77 -10.54 -7.88
N TRP A 99 1.17 -10.36 -9.07
CA TRP A 99 1.26 -9.10 -9.79
C TRP A 99 0.61 -7.93 -9.03
N LEU A 100 -0.57 -8.15 -8.43
CA LEU A 100 -1.25 -7.15 -7.60
C LEU A 100 -0.40 -6.76 -6.39
N LEU A 101 0.27 -7.72 -5.73
CA LEU A 101 1.20 -7.44 -4.64
C LEU A 101 2.38 -6.59 -5.08
N ILE A 102 2.96 -6.89 -6.25
CA ILE A 102 4.05 -6.09 -6.83
C ILE A 102 3.56 -4.68 -7.14
N PHE A 103 2.37 -4.55 -7.72
CA PHE A 103 1.77 -3.25 -8.03
C PHE A 103 1.50 -2.42 -6.77
N LEU A 104 0.91 -3.02 -5.72
CA LEU A 104 0.67 -2.34 -4.44
C LEU A 104 1.95 -1.95 -3.71
N GLY A 105 3.02 -2.76 -3.83
CA GLY A 105 4.31 -2.47 -3.23
C GLY A 105 5.18 -1.50 -4.04
N THR A 106 4.82 -1.21 -5.29
CA THR A 106 5.60 -0.29 -6.13
C THR A 106 5.26 1.15 -5.79
N PRO A 107 6.25 2.00 -5.47
CA PRO A 107 6.00 3.41 -5.18
C PRO A 107 5.26 4.08 -6.33
N ASN A 108 4.11 4.66 -6.03
CA ASN A 108 3.30 5.42 -6.98
C ASN A 108 2.61 6.58 -6.26
N SER A 109 2.06 7.51 -7.04
CA SER A 109 1.34 8.69 -6.56
C SER A 109 -0.12 8.38 -6.14
N VAL A 110 -0.54 7.11 -6.12
CA VAL A 110 -1.89 6.70 -5.70
C VAL A 110 -2.22 7.16 -4.27
N PRO A 111 -1.32 7.05 -3.26
CA PRO A 111 -1.58 7.56 -1.91
C PRO A 111 -1.92 9.05 -1.87
N TYR A 112 -1.33 9.86 -2.76
CA TYR A 112 -1.62 11.29 -2.86
C TYR A 112 -3.00 11.54 -3.50
N LEU A 113 -3.35 10.79 -4.54
CA LEU A 113 -4.67 10.91 -5.21
C LEU A 113 -5.83 10.55 -4.28
N ILE A 114 -5.62 9.62 -3.35
CA ILE A 114 -6.64 9.22 -2.36
C ILE A 114 -6.63 10.08 -1.10
N THR A 115 -5.59 10.89 -0.88
CA THR A 115 -5.46 11.76 0.29
C THR A 115 -6.74 12.57 0.55
N PRO A 116 -7.38 13.25 -0.43
CA PRO A 116 -8.62 13.98 -0.19
C PRO A 116 -9.78 13.10 0.30
N TYR A 117 -9.84 11.82 -0.12
CA TYR A 117 -10.86 10.87 0.35
C TYR A 117 -10.60 10.38 1.78
N THR A 118 -9.38 10.50 2.27
CA THR A 118 -8.99 10.09 3.63
C THR A 118 -9.13 11.22 4.66
N LEU A 119 -9.25 12.48 4.22
CA LEU A 119 -9.51 13.64 5.07
C LEU A 119 -10.71 13.47 6.02
N PRO A 120 -11.91 13.02 5.59
CA PRO A 120 -13.04 12.85 6.51
C PRO A 120 -12.76 11.81 7.61
N LEU A 121 -12.04 10.73 7.28
CA LEU A 121 -11.64 9.71 8.25
C LEU A 121 -10.65 10.29 9.28
N GLN A 122 -9.74 11.15 8.84
CA GLN A 122 -8.78 11.82 9.72
C GLN A 122 -9.48 12.81 10.66
N LYS A 123 -10.42 13.61 10.16
CA LYS A 123 -11.27 14.50 10.98
C LYS A 123 -12.04 13.71 12.03
N PHE A 124 -12.57 12.53 11.67
CA PHE A 124 -13.23 11.63 12.61
C PHE A 124 -12.29 11.15 13.71
N ILE A 125 -11.07 10.69 13.37
CA ILE A 125 -10.07 10.24 14.34
C ILE A 125 -9.67 11.39 15.30
N ALA A 126 -9.41 12.58 14.76
CA ALA A 126 -9.06 13.76 15.56
C ALA A 126 -10.21 14.16 16.51
N TRP A 127 -11.45 14.11 16.03
CA TRP A 127 -12.62 14.39 16.84
C TRP A 127 -12.81 13.38 17.98
N VAL A 128 -12.68 12.09 17.71
CA VAL A 128 -12.77 11.05 18.76
C VAL A 128 -11.65 11.21 19.79
N ALA A 129 -10.42 11.49 19.36
CA ALA A 129 -9.30 11.74 20.26
C ALA A 129 -9.55 12.96 21.16
N TRP A 130 -10.12 14.03 20.61
CA TRP A 130 -10.53 15.21 21.38
C TRP A 130 -11.59 14.89 22.44
N VAL A 131 -12.66 14.17 22.07
CA VAL A 131 -13.69 13.77 23.04
C VAL A 131 -13.08 12.98 24.21
N LEU A 132 -12.16 12.06 23.91
CA LEU A 132 -11.46 11.28 24.94
C LEU A 132 -10.61 12.19 25.87
N LEU A 133 -9.90 13.17 25.32
CA LEU A 133 -9.07 14.09 26.11
C LEU A 133 -9.91 15.06 26.96
N GLN A 134 -11.05 15.51 26.46
CA GLN A 134 -12.01 16.30 27.23
C GLN A 134 -12.59 15.50 28.40
N LEU A 135 -12.86 14.19 28.21
CA LEU A 135 -13.29 13.28 29.29
C LEU A 135 -12.20 13.08 30.36
N LEU A 136 -10.92 13.17 29.97
CA LEU A 136 -9.76 13.14 30.87
C LEU A 136 -9.49 14.49 31.57
N GLY A 137 -10.29 15.53 31.30
CA GLY A 137 -10.18 16.85 31.93
C GLY A 137 -9.09 17.76 31.35
N VAL A 138 -8.57 17.43 30.16
CA VAL A 138 -7.53 18.22 29.49
C VAL A 138 -8.14 19.28 28.58
N SER A 139 -7.76 20.55 28.74
CA SER A 139 -8.18 21.65 27.86
C SER A 139 -7.55 21.52 26.48
N THR A 140 -8.32 21.01 25.53
CA THR A 140 -7.86 20.79 24.15
C THR A 140 -8.76 21.46 23.11
N ARG A 141 -8.13 21.96 22.04
CA ARG A 141 -8.82 22.59 20.90
C ARG A 141 -8.51 21.81 19.63
N VAL A 142 -9.53 21.49 18.84
CA VAL A 142 -9.34 20.88 17.52
C VAL A 142 -9.46 21.96 16.45
N ASP A 143 -8.48 22.02 15.57
CA ASP A 143 -8.55 22.79 14.33
C ASP A 143 -8.37 21.85 13.14
N GLU A 144 -9.48 21.53 12.48
CA GLU A 144 -9.61 20.52 11.43
C GLU A 144 -9.10 19.12 11.83
N ILE A 145 -7.79 18.89 11.69
CA ILE A 145 -7.12 17.63 12.02
C ILE A 145 -5.97 17.81 13.01
N TYR A 146 -5.69 19.05 13.42
CA TYR A 146 -4.69 19.40 14.42
C TYR A 146 -5.34 19.46 15.80
N LEU A 147 -4.61 18.96 16.79
CA LEU A 147 -5.05 18.94 18.17
C LEU A 147 -4.11 19.81 19.01
N TYR A 148 -4.65 20.89 19.55
CA TYR A 148 -3.92 21.84 20.38
C TYR A 148 -4.20 21.55 21.85
N VAL A 149 -3.16 21.65 22.65
CA VAL A 149 -3.21 21.41 24.09
C VAL A 149 -2.61 22.65 24.75
N ASN A 150 -3.41 23.39 25.53
CA ASN A 150 -2.99 24.66 26.16
C ASN A 150 -2.35 25.67 25.18
N ASP A 151 -2.97 25.87 24.01
CA ASP A 151 -2.49 26.74 22.91
C ASP A 151 -1.12 26.38 22.31
N ILE A 152 -0.52 25.26 22.74
CA ILE A 152 0.65 24.66 22.10
C ILE A 152 0.13 23.68 21.04
N PRO A 153 0.54 23.80 19.77
CA PRO A 153 0.32 22.75 18.80
C PRO A 153 1.12 21.54 19.25
N VAL A 154 0.45 20.52 19.80
CA VAL A 154 1.06 19.21 19.84
C VAL A 154 1.05 18.76 18.39
N GLU A 155 2.22 18.66 17.77
CA GLU A 155 2.39 18.12 16.42
C GLU A 155 1.99 16.64 16.42
N VAL A 156 0.69 16.38 16.51
CA VAL A 156 0.08 15.15 16.08
C VAL A 156 0.13 15.21 14.56
N ALA A 157 1.31 15.14 13.94
CA ALA A 157 1.45 15.17 12.48
C ALA A 157 0.67 13.97 11.91
N PRO A 158 -0.61 14.12 11.48
CA PRO A 158 -1.49 12.99 11.32
C PRO A 158 -1.45 12.49 9.88
N TYR A 159 -0.81 13.26 8.99
CA TYR A 159 -0.89 13.10 7.55
C TYR A 159 -0.18 11.83 7.06
N CYS A 160 0.92 11.40 7.69
CA CYS A 160 1.73 10.30 7.14
C CYS A 160 1.66 8.99 7.92
N ALA A 161 1.65 9.02 9.25
CA ALA A 161 1.74 7.79 10.03
C ALA A 161 0.45 6.94 9.99
N GLY A 162 -0.73 7.57 10.06
CA GLY A 162 -2.00 6.85 10.14
C GLY A 162 -2.35 6.14 8.84
N LEU A 163 -2.20 6.84 7.71
CA LEU A 163 -2.48 6.29 6.38
C LEU A 163 -1.45 5.21 6.00
N LYS A 164 -0.17 5.41 6.31
CA LYS A 164 0.88 4.39 6.14
C LYS A 164 0.57 3.11 6.92
N MET A 165 0.14 3.23 8.18
CA MET A 165 -0.24 2.07 8.99
C MET A 165 -1.45 1.33 8.42
N LEU A 166 -2.44 2.06 7.88
CA LEU A 166 -3.61 1.47 7.23
C LEU A 166 -3.23 0.69 5.95
N PHE A 167 -2.40 1.28 5.08
CA PHE A 167 -1.92 0.58 3.88
C PHE A 167 -1.12 -0.66 4.22
N THR A 168 -0.24 -0.55 5.21
CA THR A 168 0.57 -1.66 5.67
C THR A 168 -0.28 -2.78 6.26
N SER A 169 -1.27 -2.45 7.10
CA SER A 169 -2.16 -3.47 7.69
C SER A 169 -3.00 -4.16 6.61
N LEU A 170 -3.59 -3.41 5.67
CA LEU A 170 -4.32 -3.97 4.53
C LEU A 170 -3.44 -4.89 3.68
N TYR A 171 -2.22 -4.47 3.38
CA TYR A 171 -1.26 -5.25 2.60
C TYR A 171 -0.90 -6.57 3.28
N VAL A 172 -0.59 -6.52 4.58
CA VAL A 172 -0.26 -7.71 5.38
C VAL A 172 -1.47 -8.63 5.51
N THR A 173 -2.68 -8.10 5.69
CA THR A 173 -3.91 -8.89 5.70
C THR A 173 -4.15 -9.61 4.36
N LEU A 174 -3.90 -8.95 3.23
CA LEU A 174 -3.96 -9.58 1.90
C LEU A 174 -2.93 -10.70 1.76
N LEU A 175 -1.72 -10.49 2.26
CA LEU A 175 -0.66 -11.52 2.27
C LEU A 175 -1.09 -12.73 3.12
N LEU A 176 -1.61 -12.51 4.32
CA LEU A 176 -2.10 -13.57 5.21
C LEU A 176 -3.32 -14.32 4.62
N LEU A 177 -4.20 -13.60 3.93
CA LEU A 177 -5.34 -14.20 3.22
C LEU A 177 -4.91 -15.16 2.12
N ASP A 178 -3.87 -14.81 1.36
CA ASP A 178 -3.30 -15.71 0.35
C ASP A 178 -2.57 -16.89 0.98
N TRP A 179 -1.75 -16.63 2.00
CA TRP A 179 -0.99 -17.65 2.71
C TRP A 179 -1.91 -18.72 3.31
N THR A 180 -3.03 -18.29 3.90
CA THR A 180 -4.03 -19.20 4.48
C THR A 180 -4.96 -19.84 3.43
N GLY A 181 -4.78 -19.52 2.13
CA GLY A 181 -5.61 -20.06 1.05
C GLY A 181 -7.05 -19.56 1.04
N ASN A 182 -7.38 -18.54 1.83
CA ASN A 182 -8.73 -18.01 1.98
C ASN A 182 -9.11 -16.95 0.96
N LEU A 183 -8.22 -16.63 0.01
CA LEU A 183 -8.41 -15.58 -0.99
C LEU A 183 -9.69 -15.74 -1.84
N GLN A 184 -10.16 -16.99 -2.02
CA GLN A 184 -11.37 -17.26 -2.81
C GLN A 184 -12.67 -17.01 -2.04
N ASN A 185 -12.61 -16.96 -0.71
CA ASN A 185 -13.80 -16.72 0.10
C ASN A 185 -14.01 -15.22 0.30
N LYS A 186 -14.81 -14.60 -0.58
CA LYS A 186 -15.14 -13.17 -0.55
C LYS A 186 -15.61 -12.69 0.82
N ARG A 187 -16.39 -13.50 1.55
CA ARG A 187 -16.86 -13.13 2.90
C ARG A 187 -15.70 -13.00 3.88
N ARG A 188 -14.79 -13.99 3.92
CA ARG A 188 -13.60 -13.96 4.79
C ARG A 188 -12.66 -12.81 4.44
N VAL A 189 -12.47 -12.56 3.15
CA VAL A 189 -11.66 -11.43 2.66
C VAL A 189 -12.26 -10.11 3.14
N ILE A 190 -13.57 -9.89 2.92
CA ILE A 190 -14.24 -8.67 3.36
C ILE A 190 -14.16 -8.51 4.88
N THR A 191 -14.44 -9.56 5.65
CA THR A 191 -14.40 -9.48 7.13
C THR A 191 -13.00 -9.19 7.67
N LEU A 192 -11.96 -9.73 7.04
CA LEU A 192 -10.58 -9.49 7.47
C LEU A 192 -10.08 -8.11 7.06
N LEU A 193 -10.48 -7.62 5.88
CA LEU A 193 -10.16 -6.26 5.47
C LEU A 193 -10.89 -5.23 6.33
N THR A 194 -12.18 -5.45 6.63
CA THR A 194 -12.92 -4.54 7.52
C THR A 194 -12.34 -4.56 8.93
N SER A 195 -11.96 -5.72 9.47
CA SER A 195 -11.31 -5.78 10.78
C SER A 195 -9.94 -5.10 10.79
N ALA A 196 -9.15 -5.25 9.72
CA ALA A 196 -7.85 -4.57 9.59
C ALA A 196 -8.00 -3.04 9.56
N ILE A 197 -9.03 -2.52 8.88
CA ILE A 197 -9.37 -1.10 8.86
C ILE A 197 -9.77 -0.65 10.27
N THR A 198 -10.70 -1.36 10.92
CA THR A 198 -11.14 -1.03 12.27
C THR A 198 -9.99 -1.02 13.27
N ILE A 199 -9.15 -2.06 13.27
CA ILE A 199 -7.97 -2.14 14.15
C ILE A 199 -7.00 -0.99 13.88
N SER A 200 -6.75 -0.65 12.62
CA SER A 200 -5.86 0.46 12.25
C SER A 200 -6.41 1.81 12.73
N VAL A 201 -7.70 2.06 12.56
CA VAL A 201 -8.37 3.28 13.03
C VAL A 201 -8.30 3.36 14.56
N THR A 202 -8.67 2.28 15.26
CA THR A 202 -8.63 2.24 16.74
C THR A 202 -7.21 2.42 17.28
N ALA A 203 -6.21 1.76 16.68
CA ALA A 203 -4.81 1.91 17.09
C ALA A 203 -4.30 3.34 16.86
N ASN A 204 -4.72 4.00 15.77
CA ASN A 204 -4.39 5.40 15.51
C ASN A 204 -5.03 6.35 16.53
N ILE A 205 -6.29 6.11 16.94
CA ILE A 205 -6.94 6.87 18.01
C ILE A 205 -6.15 6.72 19.32
N ILE A 206 -5.86 5.49 19.73
CA ILE A 206 -5.10 5.21 20.96
C ILE A 206 -3.72 5.89 20.93
N ARG A 207 -3.00 5.78 19.81
CA ARG A 207 -1.68 6.42 19.64
C ARG A 207 -1.77 7.94 19.82
N ASN A 208 -2.75 8.58 19.18
CA ASN A 208 -2.91 10.02 19.25
C ASN A 208 -3.32 10.48 20.66
N THR A 209 -4.20 9.75 21.35
CA THR A 209 -4.57 10.04 22.74
C THR A 209 -3.37 9.88 23.68
N LEU A 210 -2.60 8.79 23.55
CA LEU A 210 -1.40 8.58 24.37
C LEU A 210 -0.35 9.66 24.14
N LEU A 211 -0.08 10.02 22.88
CA LEU A 211 0.86 11.10 22.54
C LEU A 211 0.44 12.41 23.22
N ALA A 212 -0.84 12.79 23.14
CA ALA A 212 -1.35 14.01 23.78
C ALA A 212 -1.27 13.96 25.32
N CYS A 213 -1.46 12.79 25.94
CA CYS A 213 -1.27 12.63 27.38
C CYS A 213 0.20 12.72 27.82
N PHE A 214 1.14 12.20 27.04
CA PHE A 214 2.59 12.22 27.36
C PHE A 214 3.30 13.53 26.97
N SER A 215 2.67 14.37 26.16
CA SER A 215 3.18 15.71 25.82
C SER A 215 2.64 16.81 26.74
N TRP A 216 1.97 16.42 27.84
CA TRP A 216 1.64 17.25 28.99
C TRP A 216 2.77 17.27 30.03
#